data_AF-A0AAW4G631-F1
#
_entry.id   AF-A0AAW4G631-F1
#
_cell.length_a   1.000
_cell.length_b   1.000
_cell.length_c   1.000
_cell.angle_alpha   90.00
_cell.angle_beta   90.00
_cell.angle_gamma   90.00
#
_symmetry.space_group_name_H-M   'P 1'
#
loop_
_entity.id
_entity.type
_entity.pdbx_description
1 polymer ?
#
loop_
_entity_poly.entity_id
_entity_poly.type
_entity_poly.pdbx_seq_one_letter_code
_entity_poly.pdbx_strand_id
1 'polypeptide(L)'
;MAESVWEFTESDGSVVVHTDVGGRAARTGHRLTIAMRTWSASVTLTDLVPTNLTATISVDSMHVESGEGGLTPMTGAEKSLARMNALKSMDADKYPEITYEAGTFSTTDGGYRADGVLTVHGRSHPHVLDLQVDETADSWRISTESTVTQSDFGIKPYSLMMETLKVVDNVRIVIEVSRTR
;
A
#
# COMPACT_ATOMS: atom_id res chain seq x y z
N MET A 1 25.82 10.22 -19.10
CA MET A 1 24.80 9.72 -18.17
C MET A 1 23.65 9.22 -19.03
N ALA A 2 23.33 7.94 -18.92
CA ALA A 2 22.22 7.32 -19.64
C ALA A 2 20.97 7.43 -18.78
N GLU A 3 19.92 8.04 -19.33
CA GLU A 3 18.60 8.11 -18.70
C GLU A 3 17.76 6.91 -19.16
N SER A 4 17.00 6.34 -18.24
CA SER A 4 16.03 5.30 -18.54
C SER A 4 14.79 5.46 -17.67
N VAL A 5 13.64 5.00 -18.16
CA VAL A 5 12.38 4.96 -17.41
C VAL A 5 11.96 3.51 -17.28
N TRP A 6 11.70 3.09 -16.04
CA TRP A 6 11.15 1.77 -15.72
C TRP A 6 9.69 1.94 -15.34
N GLU A 7 8.82 1.23 -16.05
CA GLU A 7 7.39 1.19 -15.78
C GLU A 7 7.05 -0.13 -15.11
N PHE A 8 6.19 -0.06 -14.10
CA PHE A 8 5.66 -1.20 -13.36
C PHE A 8 4.14 -1.09 -13.29
N THR A 9 3.47 -2.23 -13.38
CA THR A 9 2.02 -2.38 -13.26
C THR A 9 1.70 -3.63 -12.44
N GLU A 10 0.41 -3.95 -12.26
CA GLU A 10 0.00 -5.17 -11.56
C GLU A 10 0.56 -6.47 -12.16
N SER A 11 1.07 -6.48 -13.40
CA SER A 11 1.74 -7.65 -13.97
C SER A 11 3.14 -7.89 -13.42
N ASP A 12 3.75 -6.87 -12.83
CA ASP A 12 5.17 -6.88 -12.43
C ASP A 12 5.33 -7.17 -10.93
N GLY A 13 4.24 -7.20 -10.17
CA GLY A 13 4.31 -7.31 -8.71
C GLY A 13 2.97 -7.19 -7.99
N SER A 14 3.05 -6.78 -6.72
CA SER A 14 1.90 -6.62 -5.84
C SER A 14 2.01 -5.41 -4.93
N VAL A 15 0.85 -4.86 -4.57
CA VAL A 15 0.68 -3.86 -3.51
C VAL A 15 -0.38 -4.42 -2.56
N VAL A 16 0.02 -4.69 -1.32
CA VAL A 16 -0.81 -5.36 -0.32
C VAL A 16 -0.91 -4.53 0.94
N VAL A 17 -2.12 -4.36 1.44
CA VAL A 17 -2.44 -3.68 2.70
C VAL A 17 -2.83 -4.71 3.75
N HIS A 18 -2.19 -4.64 4.90
CA HIS A 18 -2.53 -5.41 6.08
C HIS A 18 -3.14 -4.51 7.14
N THR A 19 -4.25 -4.98 7.69
CA THR A 19 -4.97 -4.30 8.78
C THR A 19 -4.82 -5.08 10.08
N ASP A 20 -4.84 -4.35 11.19
CA ASP A 20 -4.95 -4.94 12.52
C ASP A 20 -6.30 -4.68 13.17
N VAL A 21 -6.61 -5.44 14.21
CA VAL A 21 -7.85 -5.33 14.98
C VAL A 21 -7.58 -4.83 16.39
N GLY A 22 -8.38 -3.85 16.81
CA GLY A 22 -8.33 -3.23 18.13
C GLY A 22 -9.69 -3.17 18.81
N GLY A 23 -9.70 -2.62 20.02
CA GLY A 23 -10.89 -2.55 20.86
C GLY A 23 -11.04 -3.73 21.83
N ARG A 24 -12.05 -3.65 22.71
CA ARG A 24 -12.24 -4.61 23.81
C ARG A 24 -12.59 -6.02 23.32
N ALA A 25 -13.10 -6.16 22.10
CA ALA A 25 -13.41 -7.42 21.45
C ALA A 25 -12.46 -7.73 20.27
N ALA A 26 -11.22 -7.22 20.26
CA ALA A 26 -10.28 -7.46 19.16
C ALA A 26 -10.12 -8.94 18.77
N ARG A 27 -10.22 -9.86 19.74
CA ARG A 27 -10.15 -11.33 19.50
C ARG A 27 -11.26 -11.87 18.60
N THR A 28 -12.37 -11.14 18.43
CA THR A 28 -13.48 -11.54 17.57
C THR A 28 -13.39 -10.94 16.17
N GLY A 29 -12.44 -10.04 15.92
CA GLY A 29 -12.23 -9.40 14.62
C GLY A 29 -11.25 -10.16 13.72
N HIS A 30 -11.35 -9.90 12.42
CA HIS A 30 -10.40 -10.38 11.42
C HIS A 30 -9.39 -9.30 11.06
N ARG A 31 -8.11 -9.69 11.01
CA ARG A 31 -7.03 -8.93 10.37
C ARG A 31 -7.07 -9.21 8.88
N LEU A 32 -7.29 -8.19 8.08
CA LEU A 32 -7.47 -8.34 6.63
C LEU A 32 -6.14 -8.22 5.90
N THR A 33 -5.97 -9.08 4.89
CA THR A 33 -5.00 -8.90 3.80
C THR A 33 -5.78 -8.44 2.58
N ILE A 34 -5.38 -7.29 2.04
CA ILE A 34 -6.11 -6.57 1.01
C ILE A 34 -5.15 -6.28 -0.15
N ALA A 35 -5.39 -6.85 -1.33
CA ALA A 35 -4.62 -6.55 -2.53
C ALA A 35 -5.20 -5.32 -3.26
N MET A 36 -4.33 -4.42 -3.69
CA MET A 36 -4.66 -3.38 -4.66
C MET A 36 -4.31 -3.90 -6.05
N ARG A 37 -5.33 -4.11 -6.90
CA ARG A 37 -5.17 -4.87 -8.15
C ARG A 37 -4.95 -4.02 -9.39
N THR A 38 -5.05 -2.70 -9.28
CA THR A 38 -4.79 -1.78 -10.38
C THR A 38 -3.94 -0.64 -9.85
N TRP A 39 -2.69 -0.63 -10.29
CA TRP A 39 -1.71 0.35 -9.91
C TRP A 39 -0.65 0.46 -11.01
N SER A 40 0.03 1.60 -11.04
CA SER A 40 1.19 1.80 -11.90
C SER A 40 2.26 2.58 -11.13
N ALA A 41 3.51 2.37 -11.53
CA ALA A 41 4.64 3.16 -11.06
C ALA A 41 5.64 3.39 -12.18
N SER A 42 6.19 4.61 -12.24
CA SER A 42 7.24 5.02 -13.15
C SER A 42 8.45 5.45 -12.35
N VAL A 43 9.61 4.88 -12.65
CA VAL A 43 10.90 5.22 -12.04
C VAL A 43 11.81 5.77 -13.12
N THR A 44 12.25 7.01 -12.98
CA THR A 44 13.31 7.57 -13.81
C THR A 44 14.65 7.27 -13.16
N LEU A 45 15.60 6.78 -13.94
CA LEU A 45 16.95 6.48 -13.49
C LEU A 45 17.98 7.21 -14.35
N THR A 46 19.05 7.66 -13.72
CA THR A 46 20.26 8.16 -14.37
C THR A 46 21.41 7.26 -13.97
N ASP A 47 22.02 6.57 -14.94
CA ASP A 47 23.10 5.60 -14.70
C ASP A 47 22.70 4.53 -13.64
N LEU A 48 21.46 4.03 -13.73
CA LEU A 48 20.83 3.07 -12.81
C LEU A 48 20.58 3.58 -11.37
N VAL A 49 20.74 4.88 -11.13
CA VAL A 49 20.36 5.52 -9.86
C VAL A 49 18.99 6.18 -10.02
N PRO A 50 18.00 5.90 -9.15
CA PRO A 50 16.68 6.53 -9.23
C PRO A 50 16.77 8.03 -8.96
N THR A 51 16.11 8.81 -9.82
CA THR A 51 16.03 10.27 -9.72
C THR A 51 14.60 10.77 -9.57
N ASN A 52 13.62 9.98 -10.00
CA ASN A 52 12.21 10.27 -9.84
C ASN A 52 11.41 8.96 -9.67
N LEU A 53 10.40 8.96 -8.82
CA LEU A 53 9.42 7.88 -8.67
C LEU A 53 8.03 8.50 -8.57
N THR A 54 7.13 8.07 -9.44
CA THR A 54 5.69 8.37 -9.34
C THR A 54 4.91 7.07 -9.32
N ALA A 55 3.91 6.95 -8.45
CA ALA A 55 3.02 5.80 -8.43
C ALA A 55 1.56 6.23 -8.23
N THR A 56 0.64 5.48 -8.83
CA THR A 56 -0.81 5.67 -8.66
C THR A 56 -1.47 4.33 -8.39
N ILE A 57 -2.38 4.29 -7.42
CA ILE A 57 -3.19 3.12 -7.07
C ILE A 57 -4.66 3.50 -7.19
N SER A 58 -5.44 2.69 -7.90
CA SER A 58 -6.90 2.83 -7.95
C SER A 58 -7.53 2.25 -6.68
N VAL A 59 -8.25 3.07 -5.92
CA VAL A 59 -8.86 2.67 -4.65
C VAL A 59 -9.93 1.60 -4.85
N ASP A 60 -10.72 1.67 -5.93
CA ASP A 60 -11.75 0.67 -6.23
C ASP A 60 -11.15 -0.69 -6.63
N SER A 61 -9.88 -0.76 -7.01
CA SER A 61 -9.20 -2.04 -7.29
C SER A 61 -8.96 -2.91 -6.06
N MET A 62 -9.29 -2.40 -4.86
CA MET A 62 -9.18 -3.11 -3.60
C MET A 62 -9.88 -4.46 -3.62
N HIS A 63 -9.19 -5.50 -3.18
CA HIS A 63 -9.72 -6.85 -3.03
C HIS A 63 -9.30 -7.48 -1.70
N VAL A 64 -10.28 -7.85 -0.87
CA VAL A 64 -10.01 -8.56 0.40
C VAL A 64 -9.70 -10.02 0.10
N GLU A 65 -8.43 -10.40 0.18
CA GLU A 65 -7.96 -11.75 -0.13
C GLU A 65 -8.26 -12.71 1.02
N SER A 66 -7.96 -12.30 2.24
CA SER A 66 -8.16 -13.11 3.45
C SER A 66 -8.49 -12.24 4.66
N GLY A 67 -9.04 -12.90 5.67
CA GLY A 67 -9.22 -12.37 7.01
C GLY A 67 -8.76 -13.41 8.01
N GLU A 68 -7.78 -13.06 8.83
CA GLU A 68 -7.19 -13.95 9.83
C GLU A 68 -7.66 -13.61 11.24
N GLY A 69 -7.80 -14.62 12.09
CA GLY A 69 -8.43 -14.45 13.39
C GLY A 69 -9.95 -14.57 13.30
N GLY A 70 -10.66 -13.82 14.14
CA GLY A 70 -12.10 -13.96 14.31
C GLY A 70 -12.51 -15.28 14.96
N LEU A 71 -13.81 -15.44 15.21
CA LEU A 71 -14.37 -16.66 15.80
C LEU A 71 -14.56 -17.78 14.76
N THR A 72 -14.72 -17.40 13.49
CA THR A 72 -14.93 -18.30 12.35
C THR A 72 -14.12 -17.80 11.15
N PRO A 73 -13.74 -18.69 10.21
CA PRO A 73 -13.16 -18.26 8.95
C PRO A 73 -14.07 -17.27 8.22
N MET A 74 -13.46 -16.29 7.56
CA MET A 74 -14.18 -15.25 6.84
C MET A 74 -14.78 -15.81 5.54
N THR A 75 -16.10 -15.68 5.40
CA THR A 75 -16.86 -16.08 4.21
C THR A 75 -16.68 -15.08 3.06
N GLY A 76 -17.03 -15.51 1.84
CA GLY A 76 -17.01 -14.61 0.67
C GLY A 76 -17.92 -13.39 0.83
N ALA A 77 -19.09 -13.55 1.46
CA ALA A 77 -20.00 -12.45 1.72
C ALA A 77 -19.41 -11.44 2.72
N GLU A 78 -18.74 -11.91 3.78
CA GLU A 78 -18.05 -11.05 4.72
C GLU A 78 -16.89 -10.29 4.07
N LYS A 79 -16.12 -10.94 3.17
CA LYS A 79 -15.05 -10.28 2.40
C LYS A 79 -15.60 -9.14 1.53
N SER A 80 -16.71 -9.39 0.84
CA SER A 80 -17.40 -8.36 0.05
C SER A 80 -17.90 -7.20 0.91
N LEU A 81 -18.46 -7.49 2.08
CA LEU A 81 -18.90 -6.45 3.02
C LEU A 81 -17.72 -5.65 3.58
N ALA A 82 -16.62 -6.30 3.93
CA ALA A 82 -15.40 -5.64 4.39
C ALA A 82 -14.83 -4.70 3.31
N ARG A 83 -14.78 -5.13 2.04
CA ARG A 83 -14.41 -4.27 0.91
C ARG A 83 -15.31 -3.04 0.82
N MET A 84 -16.64 -3.21 0.85
CA MET A 84 -17.57 -2.08 0.79
C MET A 84 -17.37 -1.09 1.94
N ASN A 85 -17.13 -1.57 3.15
CA ASN A 85 -16.85 -0.72 4.31
C ASN A 85 -15.52 0.04 4.16
N ALA A 86 -14.49 -0.60 3.62
CA ALA A 86 -13.21 0.04 3.36
C ALA A 86 -13.34 1.14 2.29
N LEU A 87 -13.99 0.86 1.15
CA LEU A 87 -14.24 1.87 0.11
C LEU A 87 -15.03 3.07 0.63
N LYS A 88 -16.04 2.82 1.46
CA LYS A 88 -16.81 3.88 2.11
C LYS A 88 -15.95 4.70 3.08
N SER A 89 -15.07 4.05 3.85
CA SER A 89 -14.17 4.76 4.79
C SER A 89 -13.15 5.64 4.06
N MET A 90 -12.75 5.22 2.85
CA MET A 90 -11.86 5.94 1.95
C MET A 90 -12.55 7.03 1.12
N ASP A 91 -13.88 7.20 1.24
CA ASP A 91 -14.68 8.06 0.34
C ASP A 91 -14.29 7.86 -1.15
N ALA A 92 -14.18 6.60 -1.58
CA ALA A 92 -13.57 6.23 -2.86
C ALA A 92 -14.22 6.90 -4.09
N ASP A 93 -15.51 7.22 -4.03
CA ASP A 93 -16.21 7.96 -5.10
C ASP A 93 -15.67 9.39 -5.28
N LYS A 94 -15.18 9.99 -4.18
CA LYS A 94 -14.63 11.36 -4.17
C LYS A 94 -13.10 11.37 -4.33
N TYR A 95 -12.43 10.35 -3.80
CA TYR A 95 -10.98 10.20 -3.86
C TYR A 95 -10.62 8.82 -4.45
N PRO A 96 -10.73 8.67 -5.78
CA PRO A 96 -10.59 7.38 -6.44
C PRO A 96 -9.15 6.87 -6.54
N GLU A 97 -8.17 7.74 -6.28
CA GLU A 97 -6.74 7.46 -6.47
C GLU A 97 -5.94 7.76 -5.20
N ILE A 98 -4.92 6.93 -4.99
CA ILE A 98 -3.79 7.17 -4.06
C ILE A 98 -2.56 7.42 -4.92
N THR A 99 -1.79 8.47 -4.62
CA THR A 99 -0.57 8.79 -5.37
C THR A 99 0.65 8.90 -4.46
N TYR A 100 1.81 8.56 -5.01
CA TYR A 100 3.10 8.75 -4.34
C TYR A 100 4.08 9.39 -5.32
N GLU A 101 4.83 10.39 -4.86
CA GLU A 101 5.83 11.08 -5.67
C GLU A 101 7.10 11.30 -4.85
N ALA A 102 8.27 10.95 -5.41
CA ALA A 102 9.56 11.21 -4.80
C ALA A 102 10.57 11.68 -5.86
N GLY A 103 11.27 12.78 -5.55
CA GLY A 103 12.34 13.34 -6.40
C GLY A 103 13.68 13.44 -5.69
N THR A 104 13.80 12.85 -4.49
CA THR A 104 15.04 12.83 -3.70
C THR A 104 15.28 11.43 -3.20
N PHE A 105 16.49 10.94 -3.46
CA PHE A 105 16.91 9.59 -3.13
C PHE A 105 18.27 9.61 -2.44
N SER A 106 18.45 8.71 -1.49
CA SER A 106 19.75 8.43 -0.87
C SER A 106 20.04 6.94 -0.89
N THR A 107 21.31 6.57 -1.02
CA THR A 107 21.73 5.16 -0.99
C THR A 107 21.59 4.60 0.42
N THR A 108 21.15 3.35 0.51
CA THR A 108 21.14 2.54 1.75
C THR A 108 21.94 1.26 1.53
N ASP A 109 22.16 0.47 2.59
CA ASP A 109 22.90 -0.79 2.49
C ASP A 109 22.25 -1.80 1.53
N GLY A 110 20.93 -1.75 1.36
CA GLY A 110 20.15 -2.69 0.56
C GLY A 110 19.46 -2.09 -0.66
N GLY A 111 19.70 -0.82 -0.99
CA GLY A 111 19.03 -0.14 -2.10
C GLY A 111 18.96 1.36 -1.92
N TYR A 112 17.75 1.93 -1.89
CA TYR A 112 17.53 3.38 -1.87
C TYR A 112 16.47 3.79 -0.86
N ARG A 113 16.67 4.94 -0.22
CA ARG A 113 15.64 5.65 0.53
C ARG A 113 15.06 6.74 -0.36
N ALA A 114 13.75 6.71 -0.57
CA ALA A 114 13.00 7.70 -1.32
C ALA A 114 12.30 8.67 -0.34
N ASP A 115 12.65 9.95 -0.40
CA ASP A 115 11.99 11.00 0.36
C ASP A 115 10.81 11.53 -0.47
N GLY A 116 9.64 10.95 -0.26
CA GLY A 116 8.45 11.23 -1.06
C GLY A 116 7.31 11.89 -0.32
N VAL A 117 6.24 12.11 -1.07
CA VAL A 117 4.95 12.60 -0.61
C VAL A 117 3.90 11.57 -0.99
N LEU A 118 3.18 11.07 0.01
CA LEU A 118 2.03 10.19 -0.17
C LEU A 118 0.75 11.04 -0.13
N THR A 119 -0.13 10.85 -1.10
CA THR A 119 -1.46 11.45 -1.13
C THR A 119 -2.52 10.36 -1.02
N VAL A 120 -3.30 10.41 0.06
CA VAL A 120 -4.44 9.51 0.30
C VAL A 120 -5.64 10.37 0.69
N HIS A 121 -6.82 10.05 0.18
CA HIS A 121 -8.06 10.73 0.59
C HIS A 121 -7.98 12.27 0.44
N GLY A 122 -7.31 12.71 -0.63
CA GLY A 122 -7.09 14.11 -0.97
C GLY A 122 -6.15 14.89 -0.04
N ARG A 123 -5.43 14.21 0.86
CA ARG A 123 -4.44 14.82 1.75
C ARG A 123 -3.05 14.30 1.43
N SER A 124 -2.06 15.19 1.44
CA SER A 124 -0.67 14.88 1.12
C SER A 124 0.22 15.06 2.34
N HIS A 125 1.04 14.06 2.64
CA HIS A 125 2.02 14.11 3.72
C HIS A 125 3.38 13.57 3.27
N PRO A 126 4.50 14.09 3.80
CA PRO A 126 5.80 13.46 3.65
C PRO A 126 5.74 12.00 4.11
N HIS A 127 6.22 11.09 3.27
CA HIS A 127 6.24 9.66 3.54
C HIS A 127 7.50 9.07 2.94
N VAL A 128 8.38 8.54 3.78
CA VAL A 128 9.66 7.96 3.36
C VAL A 128 9.46 6.48 3.06
N LEU A 129 10.01 6.01 1.94
CA LEU A 129 10.07 4.60 1.60
C LEU A 129 11.51 4.12 1.54
N ASP A 130 11.81 3.03 2.24
CA ASP A 130 13.05 2.29 2.10
C ASP A 130 12.86 1.17 1.07
N LEU A 131 13.44 1.35 -0.10
CA LEU A 131 13.40 0.43 -1.24
C LEU A 131 14.59 -0.53 -1.15
N GLN A 132 14.30 -1.80 -0.86
CA GLN A 132 15.29 -2.88 -0.96
C GLN A 132 15.37 -3.34 -2.41
N VAL A 133 16.58 -3.54 -2.92
CA VAL A 133 16.87 -3.93 -4.30
C VAL A 133 17.76 -5.18 -4.27
N ASP A 134 17.17 -6.31 -4.64
CA ASP A 134 17.90 -7.56 -4.86
C ASP A 134 18.18 -7.71 -6.35
N GLU A 135 19.44 -7.52 -6.74
CA GLU A 135 19.89 -7.71 -8.12
C GLU A 135 20.42 -9.13 -8.34
N THR A 136 19.88 -9.77 -9.39
CA THR A 136 20.35 -11.06 -9.91
C THR A 136 20.89 -10.88 -11.32
N ALA A 137 21.47 -11.95 -11.88
CA ALA A 137 21.96 -11.94 -13.26
C ALA A 137 20.87 -11.62 -14.29
N ASP A 138 19.60 -11.97 -13.99
CA ASP A 138 18.51 -11.91 -14.97
C ASP A 138 17.38 -10.94 -14.57
N SER A 139 17.37 -10.47 -13.33
CA SER A 139 16.27 -9.64 -12.83
C SER A 139 16.68 -8.73 -11.67
N TRP A 140 15.91 -7.66 -11.48
CA TRP A 140 15.84 -6.88 -10.26
C TRP A 140 14.55 -7.23 -9.53
N ARG A 141 14.64 -7.45 -8.22
CA ARG A 141 13.49 -7.49 -7.32
C ARG A 141 13.58 -6.30 -6.39
N ILE A 142 12.48 -5.58 -6.27
CA ILE A 142 12.38 -4.39 -5.44
C ILE A 142 11.27 -4.61 -4.44
N SER A 143 11.55 -4.40 -3.16
CA SER A 143 10.54 -4.52 -2.11
C SER A 143 10.59 -3.33 -1.16
N THR A 144 9.44 -2.98 -0.60
CA THR A 144 9.34 -2.00 0.47
C THR A 144 8.17 -2.31 1.38
N GLU A 145 8.33 -1.95 2.65
CA GLU A 145 7.29 -2.04 3.66
C GLU A 145 7.19 -0.69 4.35
N SER A 146 5.97 -0.19 4.54
CA SER A 146 5.74 1.03 5.31
C SER A 146 4.45 0.94 6.12
N THR A 147 4.32 1.79 7.14
CA THR A 147 3.10 1.95 7.91
C THR A 147 2.45 3.29 7.58
N VAL A 148 1.15 3.28 7.34
CA VAL A 148 0.33 4.47 7.09
C VAL A 148 -0.70 4.59 8.21
N THR A 149 -0.77 5.77 8.83
CA THR A 149 -1.82 6.11 9.80
C THR A 149 -3.02 6.69 9.05
N GLN A 150 -4.17 6.01 9.09
CA GLN A 150 -5.36 6.44 8.34
C GLN A 150 -5.85 7.84 8.76
N SER A 151 -5.84 8.13 10.05
CA SER A 151 -6.34 9.40 10.59
C SER A 151 -5.54 10.63 10.16
N ASP A 152 -4.24 10.50 9.86
CA ASP A 152 -3.44 11.58 9.28
C ASP A 152 -4.07 12.04 7.96
N PHE A 153 -4.51 11.09 7.15
CA PHE A 153 -5.20 11.31 5.88
C PHE A 153 -6.70 11.63 6.02
N GLY A 154 -7.20 11.76 7.25
CA GLY A 154 -8.61 12.10 7.51
C GLY A 154 -9.57 10.94 7.30
N ILE A 155 -9.06 9.73 7.15
CA ILE A 155 -9.86 8.51 7.09
C ILE A 155 -10.17 8.11 8.54
N LYS A 156 -11.45 7.92 8.86
CA LYS A 156 -11.84 7.37 10.16
C LYS A 156 -11.75 5.85 10.08
N PRO A 157 -10.93 5.17 10.91
CA PRO A 157 -10.87 3.72 10.91
C PRO A 157 -12.24 3.09 11.15
N TYR A 158 -12.55 2.05 10.38
CA TYR A 158 -13.82 1.35 10.49
C TYR A 158 -14.00 0.75 11.89
N SER A 159 -15.21 0.88 12.44
CA SER A 159 -15.53 0.37 13.78
C SER A 159 -16.98 -0.11 13.88
N LEU A 160 -17.20 -1.04 14.82
CA LEU A 160 -18.47 -1.65 15.16
C LEU A 160 -18.72 -1.59 16.66
N MET A 161 -19.99 -1.71 17.05
CA MET A 161 -20.41 -1.84 18.46
C MET A 161 -19.82 -0.75 19.38
N MET A 162 -19.95 0.52 18.99
CA MET A 162 -19.42 1.66 19.76
C MET A 162 -17.91 1.51 20.05
N GLU A 163 -17.11 1.23 19.02
CA GLU A 163 -15.65 1.02 19.08
C GLU A 163 -15.18 -0.22 19.87
N THR A 164 -16.09 -1.10 20.27
CA THR A 164 -15.75 -2.37 20.92
C THR A 164 -14.93 -3.28 19.99
N LEU A 165 -15.17 -3.19 18.68
CA LEU A 165 -14.34 -3.77 17.63
C LEU A 165 -14.00 -2.68 16.61
N LYS A 166 -12.72 -2.51 16.29
CA LYS A 166 -12.30 -1.55 15.27
C LYS A 166 -11.06 -2.02 14.52
N VAL A 167 -10.91 -1.50 13.31
CA VAL A 167 -9.63 -1.56 12.59
C VAL A 167 -8.66 -0.62 13.32
N VAL A 168 -7.43 -1.08 13.54
CA VAL A 168 -6.35 -0.24 14.06
C VAL A 168 -6.05 0.88 13.06
N ASP A 169 -5.75 2.07 13.57
CA ASP A 169 -5.54 3.25 12.73
C ASP A 169 -4.34 3.09 11.78
N ASN A 170 -3.28 2.47 12.27
CA ASN A 170 -2.12 2.09 11.48
C ASN A 170 -2.43 0.87 10.60
N VAL A 171 -2.13 0.99 9.32
CA VAL A 171 -2.12 -0.12 8.35
C VAL A 171 -0.72 -0.30 7.80
N ARG A 172 -0.33 -1.54 7.57
CA ARG A 172 0.96 -1.89 6.98
C ARG A 172 0.79 -2.09 5.48
N ILE A 173 1.66 -1.52 4.68
CA ILE A 173 1.70 -1.62 3.23
C ILE A 173 2.95 -2.41 2.86
N VAL A 174 2.79 -3.44 2.03
CA VAL A 174 3.88 -4.22 1.44
C VAL A 174 3.80 -4.08 -0.06
N ILE A 175 4.93 -3.76 -0.67
CA ILE A 175 5.06 -3.63 -2.10
C ILE A 175 6.23 -4.52 -2.53
N GLU A 176 5.99 -5.33 -3.54
CA GLU A 176 7.00 -6.17 -4.17
C GLU A 176 6.83 -6.07 -5.68
N VAL A 177 7.88 -5.69 -6.40
CA VAL A 177 7.90 -5.65 -7.87
C VAL A 177 9.16 -6.30 -8.39
N SER A 178 9.10 -6.80 -9.62
CA SER A 178 10.25 -7.38 -10.28
C SER A 178 10.35 -6.91 -11.73
N ARG A 179 11.57 -6.82 -12.22
CA ARG A 179 11.86 -6.46 -13.61
C ARG A 179 12.94 -7.36 -14.15
N THR A 180 12.66 -8.02 -15.26
CA THR A 180 13.66 -8.79 -16.01
C THR A 180 14.58 -7.83 -16.78
N ARG A 181 15.85 -8.23 -16.98
CA ARG A 181 16.82 -7.47 -17.78
C ARG A 181 16.43 -7.33 -19.25
#